data_AF-A0AAD7AU24-F1
#
_entry.id   AF-A0AAD7AU24-F1
#
_cell.length_a   1.000
_cell.length_b   1.000
_cell.length_c   1.000
_cell.angle_alpha   90.00
_cell.angle_beta   90.00
_cell.angle_gamma   90.00
#
_symmetry.space_group_name_H-M   'P 1'
#
loop_
_entity.id
_entity.type
_entity.pdbx_description
1 polymer ?
#
loop_
_entity_poly.entity_id
_entity_poly.type
_entity_poly.pdbx_seq_one_letter_code
_entity_poly.pdbx_strand_id
1 'polypeptide(L)'
;MADPENALAPKQEEEADPHFEPVIKLTEQVDTKTHEEDEDVLFKMRAKLFRFDADAAEWKERGTGDVRLLAHKETHKVRLVMRRDKTLKVCANHVISSDMRLQPNIGSDRSWVWKVAADYSESPPTAETLAIRFANSDNAGQFKTAFEDGQKKNASLAASTDAPAAPAAEAEGKSADATTVAPAAEGESTESTTAAADAKADDAKADAPAADEAAATVDAGGE
;
A
#
# COMPACT_ATOMS: atom_id res chain seq x y z
N MET A 1 -66.66 -30.45 13.06
CA MET A 1 -65.36 -30.91 13.59
C MET A 1 -64.35 -29.83 13.23
N ALA A 2 -63.49 -29.42 14.16
CA ALA A 2 -62.40 -28.49 13.87
C ALA A 2 -61.10 -29.31 13.88
N ASP A 3 -60.30 -29.19 12.82
CA ASP A 3 -59.11 -30.02 12.64
C ASP A 3 -58.00 -29.63 13.64
N PRO A 4 -57.45 -30.58 14.41
CA PRO A 4 -56.51 -30.31 15.50
C PRO A 4 -55.04 -30.35 15.06
N GLU A 5 -54.68 -29.78 13.90
CA GLU A 5 -53.30 -29.77 13.38
C GLU A 5 -52.79 -28.36 13.02
N ASN A 6 -52.43 -27.58 14.05
CA ASN A 6 -51.20 -26.77 14.01
C ASN A 6 -50.73 -26.35 15.42
N ALA A 7 -50.53 -27.32 16.32
CA ALA A 7 -50.06 -27.05 17.69
C ALA A 7 -48.54 -26.76 17.80
N LEU A 8 -47.82 -26.73 16.67
CA LEU A 8 -46.36 -26.57 16.60
C LEU A 8 -45.90 -25.34 15.78
N ALA A 9 -46.81 -24.46 15.36
CA ALA A 9 -46.41 -23.16 14.85
C ALA A 9 -45.62 -22.43 15.95
N PRO A 10 -44.36 -22.00 15.71
CA PRO A 10 -43.64 -21.21 16.69
C PRO A 10 -44.46 -19.96 16.98
N LYS A 11 -44.81 -19.76 18.25
CA LYS A 11 -45.44 -18.54 18.70
C LYS A 11 -44.49 -17.40 18.32
N GLN A 12 -44.96 -16.48 17.48
CA GLN A 12 -44.16 -15.35 17.07
C GLN A 12 -43.95 -14.48 18.32
N GLU A 13 -42.78 -14.63 18.95
CA GLU A 13 -42.40 -13.82 20.09
C GLU A 13 -42.29 -12.37 19.59
N GLU A 14 -43.09 -11.47 20.16
CA GLU A 14 -43.02 -10.05 19.83
C GLU A 14 -41.66 -9.52 20.29
N GLU A 15 -40.73 -9.39 19.34
CA GLU A 15 -39.45 -8.74 19.58
C GLU A 15 -39.71 -7.31 20.07
N ALA A 16 -39.16 -6.96 21.23
CA ALA A 16 -39.29 -5.61 21.75
C ALA A 16 -38.52 -4.64 20.85
N ASP A 17 -39.25 -3.71 20.21
CA ASP A 17 -38.71 -2.62 19.40
C ASP A 17 -38.74 -1.29 20.20
N PRO A 18 -37.74 -1.03 21.07
CA PRO A 18 -37.68 0.20 21.85
C PRO A 18 -37.39 1.42 20.97
N HIS A 19 -38.35 2.34 20.89
CA HIS A 19 -38.16 3.61 20.20
C HIS A 19 -37.25 4.58 21.01
N PHE A 20 -36.33 5.24 20.32
CA PHE A 20 -35.43 6.26 20.88
C PHE A 20 -35.54 7.58 20.11
N GLU A 21 -35.68 8.70 20.80
CA GLU A 21 -35.64 10.02 20.18
C GLU A 21 -34.20 10.38 19.72
N PRO A 22 -33.98 10.82 18.46
CA PRO A 22 -32.66 11.18 17.99
C PRO A 22 -32.10 12.45 18.66
N VAL A 23 -31.00 12.30 19.40
CA VAL A 23 -30.26 13.40 20.05
C VAL A 23 -29.68 14.40 19.03
N ILE A 24 -29.26 13.91 17.86
CA ILE A 24 -28.73 14.71 16.75
C ILE A 24 -29.50 14.34 15.48
N LYS A 25 -30.01 15.35 14.77
CA LYS A 25 -30.66 15.20 13.47
C LYS A 25 -29.71 15.72 12.39
N LEU A 26 -29.21 14.83 11.53
CA LEU A 26 -28.51 15.24 10.31
C LEU A 26 -29.55 15.77 9.32
N THR A 27 -29.70 17.09 9.27
CA THR A 27 -30.68 17.78 8.42
C THR A 27 -30.23 17.94 6.97
N GLU A 28 -28.93 17.88 6.72
CA GLU A 28 -28.34 18.08 5.40
C GLU A 28 -27.68 16.78 4.92
N GLN A 29 -28.00 16.37 3.69
CA GLN A 29 -27.30 15.29 3.03
C GLN A 29 -25.95 15.80 2.53
N VAL A 30 -24.88 15.35 3.19
CA VAL A 30 -23.50 15.69 2.79
C VAL A 30 -23.15 14.95 1.50
N ASP A 31 -22.61 15.68 0.51
CA ASP A 31 -22.04 15.08 -0.71
C ASP A 31 -20.79 14.25 -0.36
N THR A 32 -20.81 12.96 -0.70
CA THR A 32 -19.77 12.00 -0.31
C THR A 32 -18.87 11.66 -1.50
N LYS A 33 -17.79 12.45 -1.65
CA LYS A 33 -16.76 12.21 -2.65
C LYS A 33 -15.79 11.12 -2.21
N THR A 34 -15.38 10.28 -3.14
CA THR A 34 -14.40 9.20 -2.90
C THR A 34 -12.96 9.68 -3.01
N HIS A 35 -12.73 10.80 -3.72
CA HIS A 35 -11.42 11.34 -4.12
C HIS A 35 -10.65 10.37 -5.03
N GLU A 36 -11.39 9.75 -5.94
CA GLU A 36 -10.94 8.77 -6.94
C GLU A 36 -11.63 9.02 -8.31
N GLU A 37 -12.44 10.08 -8.42
CA GLU A 37 -13.25 10.43 -9.59
C GLU A 37 -12.37 10.83 -10.80
N ASP A 38 -11.20 11.38 -10.55
CA ASP A 38 -10.22 11.84 -11.54
C ASP A 38 -9.19 10.75 -11.93
N GLU A 39 -9.49 9.48 -11.63
CA GLU A 39 -8.59 8.35 -11.89
C GLU A 39 -9.25 7.23 -12.70
N ASP A 40 -8.45 6.55 -13.51
CA ASP A 40 -8.86 5.36 -14.26
C ASP A 40 -8.39 4.09 -13.56
N VAL A 41 -9.27 3.09 -13.47
CA VAL A 41 -8.98 1.80 -12.81
C VAL A 41 -8.17 0.90 -13.75
N LEU A 42 -6.86 0.80 -13.52
CA LEU A 42 -5.97 -0.08 -14.28
C LEU A 42 -6.09 -1.55 -13.85
N PHE A 43 -6.39 -1.78 -12.58
CA PHE A 43 -6.54 -3.12 -11.99
C PHE A 43 -7.52 -3.05 -10.83
N LYS A 44 -8.35 -4.08 -10.67
CA LYS A 44 -9.25 -4.26 -9.53
C LYS A 44 -9.34 -5.75 -9.21
N MET A 45 -9.04 -6.14 -7.97
CA MET A 45 -9.18 -7.53 -7.56
C MET A 45 -9.39 -7.69 -6.05
N ARG A 46 -10.14 -8.74 -5.69
CA ARG A 46 -10.39 -9.15 -4.31
C ARG A 46 -9.10 -9.66 -3.64
N ALA A 47 -8.76 -9.11 -2.47
CA ALA A 47 -7.56 -9.48 -1.72
C ALA A 47 -7.73 -9.36 -0.20
N LYS A 48 -6.78 -9.94 0.55
CA LYS A 48 -6.55 -9.67 1.98
C LYS A 48 -5.16 -9.05 2.16
N LEU A 49 -5.09 -7.94 2.89
CA LEU A 49 -3.88 -7.19 3.19
C LEU A 49 -3.49 -7.34 4.65
N PHE A 50 -2.19 -7.51 4.88
CA PHE A 50 -1.55 -7.62 6.17
C PHE A 50 -0.47 -6.54 6.32
N ARG A 51 -0.20 -6.18 7.57
CA ARG A 51 0.86 -5.27 8.01
C ARG A 51 1.82 -6.07 8.88
N PHE A 52 3.13 -5.92 8.66
CA PHE A 52 4.10 -6.45 9.60
C PHE A 52 4.18 -5.53 10.82
N ASP A 53 4.05 -6.11 12.01
CA ASP A 53 4.26 -5.43 13.27
C ASP A 53 5.69 -5.70 13.72
N ALA A 54 6.53 -4.66 13.72
CA ALA A 54 7.96 -4.81 13.99
C ALA A 54 8.25 -5.11 15.47
N ASP A 55 7.44 -4.60 16.39
CA ASP A 55 7.63 -4.77 17.84
C ASP A 55 7.24 -6.17 18.30
N ALA A 56 6.15 -6.71 17.73
CA ALA A 56 5.66 -8.06 17.99
C ALA A 56 6.22 -9.13 17.02
N ALA A 57 7.00 -8.72 16.01
CA ALA A 57 7.54 -9.55 14.93
C ALA A 57 6.51 -10.43 14.20
N GLU A 58 5.27 -9.95 14.04
CA GLU A 58 4.13 -10.73 13.52
C GLU A 58 3.36 -10.05 12.38
N TRP A 59 2.57 -10.83 11.63
CA TRP A 59 1.69 -10.32 10.58
C TRP A 59 0.27 -10.07 11.11
N LYS A 60 -0.15 -8.81 11.18
CA LYS A 60 -1.51 -8.42 11.56
C LYS A 60 -2.38 -8.17 10.32
N GLU A 61 -3.64 -8.61 10.34
CA GLU A 61 -4.57 -8.28 9.25
C GLU A 61 -4.86 -6.78 9.25
N ARG A 62 -4.58 -6.10 8.12
CA ARG A 62 -4.83 -4.67 7.94
C ARG A 62 -6.21 -4.43 7.32
N GLY A 63 -6.65 -5.31 6.42
CA GLY A 63 -8.00 -5.27 5.84
C GLY A 63 -8.25 -6.32 4.76
N THR A 64 -9.51 -6.68 4.57
CA THR A 64 -9.98 -7.51 3.45
C THR A 64 -10.91 -6.66 2.57
N GLY A 65 -10.72 -6.68 1.26
CA GLY A 65 -11.33 -5.70 0.35
C GLY A 65 -10.96 -5.90 -1.12
N ASP A 66 -11.35 -4.97 -1.97
CA ASP A 66 -10.83 -4.87 -3.34
C ASP A 66 -9.60 -3.97 -3.35
N VAL A 67 -8.45 -4.51 -3.76
CA VAL A 67 -7.27 -3.70 -4.10
C VAL A 67 -7.45 -3.15 -5.52
N ARG A 68 -7.13 -1.87 -5.70
CA ARG A 68 -7.18 -1.19 -6.99
C ARG A 68 -5.87 -0.49 -7.27
N LEU A 69 -5.44 -0.53 -8.54
CA LEU A 69 -4.39 0.33 -9.05
C LEU A 69 -5.07 1.40 -9.91
N LEU A 70 -4.93 2.66 -9.51
CA LEU A 70 -5.63 3.81 -10.06
C LEU A 70 -4.60 4.74 -10.72
N ALA A 71 -4.88 5.21 -11.95
CA ALA A 71 -4.03 6.14 -12.67
C ALA A 71 -4.74 7.49 -12.84
N HIS A 72 -4.13 8.57 -12.36
CA HIS A 72 -4.71 9.91 -12.47
C HIS A 72 -4.83 10.37 -13.94
N LYS A 73 -5.98 10.90 -14.33
CA LYS A 73 -6.28 11.27 -15.72
C LYS A 73 -5.34 12.33 -16.28
N GLU A 74 -5.01 13.34 -15.48
CA GLU A 74 -4.05 14.40 -15.88
C GLU A 74 -2.58 14.02 -15.65
N THR A 75 -2.18 13.69 -14.42
CA THR A 75 -0.76 13.45 -14.08
C THR A 75 -0.23 12.07 -14.49
N HIS A 76 -1.12 11.15 -14.90
CA HIS A 76 -0.85 9.74 -15.23
C HIS A 76 -0.17 8.91 -14.12
N LYS A 77 0.03 9.48 -12.93
CA LYS A 77 0.63 8.80 -11.78
C LYS A 77 -0.29 7.68 -11.30
N VAL A 78 0.30 6.51 -11.06
CA VAL A 78 -0.38 5.31 -10.59
C VAL A 78 -0.22 5.15 -9.08
N ARG A 79 -1.33 5.00 -8.35
CA ARG A 79 -1.35 4.65 -6.92
C ARG A 79 -2.11 3.36 -6.65
N LEU A 80 -1.76 2.71 -5.54
CA LEU A 80 -2.51 1.59 -4.98
C LEU A 80 -3.48 2.12 -3.92
N VAL A 81 -4.77 1.80 -4.07
CA VAL A 81 -5.82 2.09 -3.10
C VAL A 81 -6.58 0.81 -2.75
N MET A 82 -6.77 0.54 -1.47
CA MET A 82 -7.57 -0.59 -0.98
C MET A 82 -8.51 -0.13 0.13
N ARG A 83 -9.77 -0.57 0.09
CA ARG A 83 -10.80 -0.25 1.09
C ARG A 83 -11.37 -1.53 1.71
N ARG A 84 -11.61 -1.51 3.02
CA ARG A 84 -12.20 -2.62 3.77
C ARG A 84 -13.67 -2.80 3.41
N ASP A 85 -14.14 -4.04 3.32
CA ASP A 85 -15.56 -4.35 3.16
C ASP A 85 -16.43 -3.71 4.24
N LYS A 86 -17.68 -3.41 3.88
CA LYS A 86 -18.78 -2.87 4.73
C LYS A 86 -18.51 -1.48 5.29
N THR A 87 -17.34 -1.27 5.89
CA THR A 87 -16.90 -0.01 6.50
C THR A 87 -16.36 1.00 5.50
N LEU A 88 -15.93 0.56 4.31
CA LEU A 88 -15.34 1.36 3.22
C LEU A 88 -14.10 2.19 3.60
N LYS A 89 -13.57 1.99 4.83
CA LYS A 89 -12.34 2.61 5.33
C LYS A 89 -11.17 2.18 4.47
N VAL A 90 -10.35 3.15 4.07
CA VAL A 90 -9.07 2.90 3.39
C VAL A 90 -8.18 2.05 4.30
N CYS A 91 -7.47 1.09 3.73
CA CYS A 91 -6.48 0.25 4.41
C CYS A 91 -5.17 0.08 3.63
N ALA A 92 -5.04 0.73 2.47
CA ALA A 92 -3.78 1.10 1.82
C ALA A 92 -4.05 2.27 0.87
N ASN A 93 -3.11 3.21 0.79
CA ASN A 93 -3.16 4.37 -0.12
C ASN A 93 -1.73 4.91 -0.30
N HIS A 94 -1.05 4.49 -1.37
CA HIS A 94 0.31 4.94 -1.67
C HIS A 94 0.59 4.96 -3.17
N VAL A 95 1.46 5.87 -3.60
CA VAL A 95 1.99 5.89 -4.97
C VAL A 95 2.84 4.64 -5.20
N ILE A 96 2.75 4.05 -6.40
CA ILE A 96 3.56 2.90 -6.80
C ILE A 96 4.95 3.39 -7.21
N SER A 97 5.89 3.45 -6.27
CA SER A 97 7.24 3.97 -6.53
C SER A 97 8.15 2.97 -7.25
N SER A 98 9.15 3.48 -7.98
CA SER A 98 10.07 2.69 -8.81
C SER A 98 11.09 1.86 -8.03
N ASP A 99 11.25 2.13 -6.73
CA ASP A 99 12.10 1.43 -5.77
C ASP A 99 11.40 0.24 -5.10
N MET A 100 10.06 0.24 -5.03
CA MET A 100 9.27 -0.86 -4.44
C MET A 100 9.59 -2.20 -5.13
N ARG A 101 9.58 -3.31 -4.40
CA ARG A 101 9.80 -4.66 -4.96
C ARG A 101 8.79 -5.62 -4.35
N LEU A 102 8.02 -6.29 -5.19
CA LEU A 102 7.16 -7.40 -4.79
C LEU A 102 8.02 -8.65 -4.60
N GLN A 103 8.22 -9.07 -3.35
CA GLN A 103 8.93 -10.28 -2.98
C GLN A 103 7.92 -11.42 -2.71
N PRO A 104 8.18 -12.67 -3.14
CA PRO A 104 7.31 -13.79 -2.80
C PRO A 104 7.33 -14.05 -1.29
N ASN A 105 6.18 -14.40 -0.72
CA ASN A 105 6.11 -14.76 0.70
C ASN A 105 6.49 -16.24 0.89
N ILE A 106 7.30 -16.55 1.90
CA ILE A 106 7.76 -17.93 2.18
C ILE A 106 6.54 -18.81 2.48
N GLY A 107 6.43 -19.94 1.79
CA GLY A 107 5.31 -20.87 1.93
C GLY A 107 3.99 -20.40 1.28
N SER A 108 3.99 -19.38 0.42
CA SER A 108 2.78 -18.97 -0.31
C SER A 108 3.08 -18.53 -1.75
N ASP A 109 2.49 -19.24 -2.71
CA ASP A 109 2.44 -18.96 -4.15
C ASP A 109 1.54 -17.77 -4.53
N ARG A 110 0.58 -17.45 -3.67
CA ARG A 110 -0.48 -16.44 -3.88
C ARG A 110 -0.33 -15.17 -3.04
N SER A 111 0.88 -14.87 -2.58
CA SER A 111 1.17 -13.70 -1.74
C SER A 111 2.46 -12.96 -2.12
N TRP A 112 2.38 -11.63 -2.09
CA TRP A 112 3.52 -10.72 -2.27
C TRP A 112 3.74 -9.86 -1.04
N VAL A 113 5.00 -9.53 -0.78
CA VAL A 113 5.47 -8.65 0.30
C VAL A 113 6.20 -7.45 -0.31
N TRP A 114 5.97 -6.24 0.19
CA TRP A 114 6.76 -5.05 -0.19
C TRP A 114 6.84 -4.04 0.95
N LYS A 115 7.80 -3.12 0.83
CA LYS A 115 7.94 -1.97 1.73
C LYS A 115 7.37 -0.71 1.08
N VAL A 116 6.75 0.14 1.90
CA VAL A 116 6.18 1.43 1.52
C VAL A 116 6.76 2.48 2.44
N ALA A 117 7.38 3.53 1.88
CA ALA A 117 7.98 4.61 2.68
C ALA A 117 6.93 5.55 3.31
N ALA A 118 5.80 5.77 2.63
CA ALA A 118 4.68 6.57 3.12
C ALA A 118 3.35 6.01 2.59
N ASP A 119 2.61 5.32 3.44
CA ASP A 119 1.22 4.92 3.22
C ASP A 119 0.28 5.89 3.94
N TYR A 120 -0.72 6.37 3.19
CA TYR A 120 -1.68 7.41 3.55
C TYR A 120 -3.08 6.81 3.83
N SER A 121 -3.18 5.58 4.33
CA SER A 121 -4.47 5.04 4.80
C SER A 121 -4.84 5.48 6.21
N GLU A 122 -3.84 5.93 6.98
CA GLU A 122 -3.98 6.55 8.30
C GLU A 122 -3.32 7.95 8.25
N SER A 123 -3.54 8.78 9.27
CA SER A 123 -2.93 10.12 9.38
C SER A 123 -2.25 10.26 10.75
N PRO A 124 -0.96 10.62 10.84
CA PRO A 124 -0.04 10.95 9.73
C PRO A 124 0.35 9.74 8.87
N PRO A 125 0.97 9.95 7.68
CA PRO A 125 1.44 8.87 6.83
C PRO A 125 2.52 8.02 7.51
N THR A 126 2.52 6.71 7.27
CA THR A 126 3.41 5.76 7.95
C THR A 126 4.27 4.96 6.97
N ALA A 127 5.49 4.62 7.38
CA ALA A 127 6.29 3.61 6.69
C ALA A 127 5.80 2.21 7.09
N GLU A 128 5.53 1.35 6.12
CA GLU A 128 4.86 0.06 6.35
C GLU A 128 5.56 -1.05 5.57
N THR A 129 5.63 -2.25 6.16
CA THR A 129 5.91 -3.48 5.41
C THR A 129 4.60 -4.23 5.24
N LEU A 130 4.13 -4.33 4.00
CA LEU A 130 2.82 -4.86 3.64
C LEU A 130 2.96 -6.24 3.01
N ALA A 131 1.99 -7.12 3.28
CA ALA A 131 1.82 -8.36 2.53
C ALA A 131 0.38 -8.46 2.02
N ILE A 132 0.20 -8.87 0.77
CA ILE A 132 -1.11 -9.10 0.18
C ILE A 132 -1.29 -10.58 -0.15
N ARG A 133 -2.53 -11.08 -0.05
CA ARG A 133 -2.90 -12.45 -0.41
C ARG A 133 -4.11 -12.45 -1.33
N PHE A 134 -3.99 -13.18 -2.42
CA PHE A 134 -5.06 -13.40 -3.39
C PHE A 134 -5.68 -14.80 -3.22
N ALA A 135 -6.76 -15.07 -3.96
CA ALA A 135 -7.44 -16.36 -3.91
C ALA A 135 -6.54 -17.52 -4.36
N ASN A 136 -5.79 -17.33 -5.46
CA ASN A 136 -4.92 -18.32 -6.11
C ASN A 136 -3.64 -17.65 -6.66
N SER A 137 -2.71 -18.47 -7.18
CA SER A 137 -1.46 -18.06 -7.81
C SER A 137 -1.67 -17.13 -9.00
N ASP A 138 -2.63 -17.44 -9.87
CA ASP A 138 -2.86 -16.72 -11.13
C ASP A 138 -3.29 -15.27 -10.89
N ASN A 139 -4.16 -15.07 -9.90
CA ASN A 139 -4.58 -13.75 -9.43
C ASN A 139 -3.41 -12.95 -8.84
N ALA A 140 -2.52 -13.62 -8.10
CA ALA A 140 -1.30 -12.99 -7.59
C ALA A 140 -0.34 -12.62 -8.74
N GLY A 141 -0.23 -13.44 -9.78
CA GLY A 141 0.52 -13.15 -11.00
C GLY A 141 -0.02 -11.92 -11.73
N GLN A 142 -1.34 -11.86 -11.94
CA GLN A 142 -2.00 -10.70 -12.57
C GLN A 142 -1.76 -9.40 -11.79
N PHE A 143 -1.85 -9.42 -10.45
CA PHE A 143 -1.51 -8.27 -9.62
C PHE A 143 -0.05 -7.86 -9.79
N LYS A 144 0.89 -8.81 -9.78
CA LYS A 144 2.32 -8.50 -9.94
C LYS A 144 2.60 -7.82 -11.28
N THR A 145 2.04 -8.33 -12.38
CA THR A 145 2.17 -7.71 -13.70
C THR A 145 1.61 -6.28 -13.70
N ALA A 146 0.38 -6.08 -13.21
CA ALA A 146 -0.25 -4.76 -13.17
C ALA A 146 0.51 -3.76 -12.27
N PHE A 147 1.07 -4.23 -11.15
CA PHE A 147 1.89 -3.43 -10.24
C PHE A 147 3.20 -3.02 -10.91
N GLU A 148 3.93 -3.96 -11.51
CA GLU A 148 5.19 -3.70 -12.21
C GLU A 148 5.00 -2.78 -13.44
N ASP A 149 3.87 -2.88 -14.14
CA ASP A 149 3.52 -1.95 -15.21
C ASP A 149 3.17 -0.54 -14.68
N GLY A 150 2.52 -0.46 -13.51
CA GLY A 150 2.35 0.80 -12.76
C GLY A 150 3.69 1.43 -12.36
N GLN A 151 4.65 0.63 -11.90
CA GLN A 151 6.02 1.10 -11.60
C GLN A 151 6.73 1.65 -12.83
N LYS A 152 6.66 0.95 -13.97
CA LYS A 152 7.26 1.41 -15.24
C LYS A 152 6.66 2.74 -15.70
N LYS A 153 5.32 2.88 -15.62
CA LYS A 153 4.63 4.14 -15.93
C LYS A 153 5.15 5.27 -15.03
N ASN A 154 5.12 5.10 -13.71
CA ASN A 154 5.59 6.13 -12.77
C ASN A 154 7.07 6.49 -12.95
N ALA A 155 7.94 5.50 -13.23
CA ALA A 155 9.35 5.74 -13.53
C ALA A 155 9.54 6.56 -14.81
N SER A 156 8.79 6.26 -15.88
CA SER A 156 8.86 7.01 -17.13
C SER A 156 8.37 8.47 -16.98
N LEU A 157 7.35 8.70 -16.16
CA LEU A 157 6.85 10.04 -15.84
C LEU A 157 7.87 10.85 -15.03
N ALA A 158 8.51 10.22 -14.02
CA ALA A 158 9.57 10.87 -13.25
C ALA A 158 10.74 11.29 -14.15
N ALA A 159 11.24 10.38 -15.00
CA ALA A 159 12.32 10.68 -15.94
C ALA A 159 11.95 11.77 -16.98
N SER A 160 10.67 11.85 -17.38
CA SER A 160 10.18 12.89 -18.30
C SER A 160 10.03 14.27 -17.65
N THR A 161 9.93 14.32 -16.32
CA THR A 161 9.80 15.58 -15.55
C THR A 161 11.17 16.19 -15.23
N ASP A 162 12.24 15.40 -15.31
CA ASP A 162 13.63 15.78 -14.97
C ASP A 162 14.47 16.19 -16.20
N ALA A 163 13.83 16.32 -17.37
CA ALA A 163 14.45 16.93 -18.54
C ALA A 163 14.58 18.44 -18.31
N PRO A 164 15.79 19.04 -18.43
CA PRO A 164 15.96 20.46 -18.16
C PRO A 164 15.16 21.29 -19.17
N ALA A 165 14.20 22.05 -18.66
CA ALA A 165 13.46 23.03 -19.45
C ALA A 165 14.47 24.05 -20.02
N ALA A 166 14.71 23.97 -21.34
CA ALA A 166 15.52 24.97 -22.02
C ALA A 166 14.86 26.35 -21.84
N PRO A 167 15.59 27.37 -21.39
CA PRO A 167 15.00 28.69 -21.15
C PRO A 167 14.49 29.26 -22.46
N ALA A 168 13.18 29.53 -22.53
CA ALA A 168 12.58 30.22 -23.65
C ALA A 168 13.18 31.63 -23.72
N ALA A 169 13.84 31.95 -24.84
CA ALA A 169 14.36 33.27 -25.10
C ALA A 169 13.21 34.19 -25.55
N GLU A 170 12.78 35.09 -24.67
CA GLU A 170 11.99 36.26 -25.07
C GLU A 170 12.90 37.47 -25.23
N ALA A 171 12.64 38.27 -26.26
CA ALA A 171 13.46 39.41 -26.66
C ALA A 171 12.63 40.71 -26.71
N GLU A 172 13.33 41.82 -26.50
CA GLU A 172 12.85 43.22 -26.51
C GLU A 172 12.00 43.65 -25.28
N GLY A 173 12.14 44.87 -24.73
CA GLY A 173 12.85 46.06 -25.22
C GLY A 173 13.44 46.96 -24.11
N LYS A 174 13.87 48.17 -24.51
CA LYS A 174 14.98 48.95 -23.93
C LYS A 174 14.53 50.26 -23.24
N SER A 175 15.10 50.59 -22.07
CA SER A 175 15.32 52.00 -21.65
C SER A 175 16.44 52.20 -20.61
N ALA A 176 17.11 53.34 -20.76
CA ALA A 176 18.06 54.05 -19.88
C ALA A 176 17.54 54.34 -18.44
N ASP A 177 18.30 54.80 -17.44
CA ASP A 177 19.76 55.04 -17.18
C ASP A 177 19.91 55.36 -15.67
N ALA A 178 21.02 54.98 -15.01
CA ALA A 178 21.57 55.68 -13.82
C ALA A 178 22.90 55.06 -13.34
N THR A 179 23.90 55.91 -13.15
CA THR A 179 25.25 55.58 -12.62
C THR A 179 25.29 55.59 -11.08
N THR A 180 26.04 54.70 -10.41
CA THR A 180 27.14 55.06 -9.45
C THR A 180 27.70 53.90 -8.57
N VAL A 181 29.04 53.77 -8.62
CA VAL A 181 29.99 53.61 -7.47
C VAL A 181 30.03 52.28 -6.65
N ALA A 182 31.20 51.62 -6.73
CA ALA A 182 31.75 50.61 -5.81
C ALA A 182 32.48 51.30 -4.61
N PRO A 183 33.02 50.65 -3.53
CA PRO A 183 33.55 49.26 -3.51
C PRO A 183 33.56 48.47 -2.15
N ALA A 184 34.15 47.26 -2.22
CA ALA A 184 35.02 46.60 -1.22
C ALA A 184 34.48 45.91 0.07
N ALA A 185 35.33 44.97 0.54
CA ALA A 185 35.29 44.06 1.71
C ALA A 185 34.58 42.71 1.47
N GLU A 186 35.26 41.56 1.30
CA GLU A 186 36.21 40.81 2.17
C GLU A 186 35.54 39.86 3.19
N GLY A 187 36.09 38.64 3.28
CA GLY A 187 35.73 37.61 4.27
C GLY A 187 34.55 36.70 3.89
N GLU A 188 34.55 35.40 4.19
CA GLU A 188 35.64 34.52 4.59
C GLU A 188 35.27 33.06 4.24
N SER A 189 36.26 32.25 3.88
CA SER A 189 36.10 30.84 3.51
C SER A 189 35.93 29.94 4.73
N THR A 190 34.97 29.01 4.71
CA THR A 190 35.02 27.79 5.55
C THR A 190 34.77 26.54 4.71
N GLU A 191 35.86 25.92 4.30
CA GLU A 191 35.90 24.54 3.82
C GLU A 191 36.13 23.62 5.02
N SER A 192 35.36 22.52 5.14
CA SER A 192 35.73 21.41 6.02
C SER A 192 35.20 20.10 5.47
N THR A 193 35.96 19.53 4.54
CA THR A 193 35.87 18.11 4.20
C THR A 193 36.68 17.30 5.20
N THR A 194 36.13 16.17 5.68
CA THR A 194 36.93 15.07 6.23
C THR A 194 36.57 13.78 5.50
N ALA A 195 37.57 12.94 5.24
CA ALA A 195 37.44 11.74 4.42
C ALA A 195 38.33 10.60 4.94
N ALA A 196 37.86 9.35 4.78
CA ALA A 196 38.63 8.07 4.87
C ALA A 196 39.27 7.74 6.25
N ALA A 197 39.69 6.50 6.60
CA ALA A 197 39.48 5.10 6.16
C ALA A 197 39.93 4.16 7.33
N ASP A 198 39.93 2.81 7.36
CA ASP A 198 39.57 1.71 6.44
C ASP A 198 39.34 0.40 7.27
N ALA A 199 39.02 -0.74 6.62
CA ALA A 199 39.34 -2.14 7.01
C ALA A 199 38.67 -2.79 8.26
N LYS A 200 38.59 -4.13 8.41
CA LYS A 200 38.50 -5.31 7.49
C LYS A 200 38.28 -6.60 8.35
N ALA A 201 37.80 -7.68 7.72
CA ALA A 201 37.77 -9.11 8.15
C ALA A 201 36.58 -9.54 9.03
N ASP A 202 35.76 -10.54 8.64
CA ASP A 202 35.98 -11.99 8.35
C ASP A 202 35.93 -12.86 9.61
N ASP A 203 34.87 -13.67 9.75
CA ASP A 203 34.99 -15.11 10.03
C ASP A 203 33.66 -15.82 9.66
N ALA A 204 33.71 -17.12 9.39
CA ALA A 204 32.59 -17.92 8.91
C ALA A 204 32.54 -19.28 9.62
N LYS A 205 31.36 -19.71 10.05
CA LYS A 205 31.14 -21.12 10.39
C LYS A 205 29.71 -21.59 10.12
N ALA A 206 29.61 -22.69 9.37
CA ALA A 206 28.40 -23.47 9.20
C ALA A 206 28.27 -24.53 10.32
N ASP A 207 27.05 -24.93 10.63
CA ASP A 207 26.77 -26.32 11.03
C ASP A 207 25.31 -26.71 10.75
N ALA A 208 25.13 -27.92 10.23
CA ALA A 208 23.87 -28.64 10.07
C ALA A 208 24.21 -30.10 9.67
N PRO A 209 23.31 -31.08 9.81
CA PRO A 209 22.10 -31.14 10.63
C PRO A 209 22.13 -32.32 11.65
N ALA A 210 21.10 -32.43 12.49
CA ALA A 210 20.80 -33.67 13.20
C ALA A 210 19.42 -34.19 12.76
N ALA A 211 19.40 -35.40 12.20
CA ALA A 211 18.20 -36.21 12.06
C ALA A 211 18.19 -37.28 13.15
N ASP A 212 17.01 -37.70 13.61
CA ASP A 212 16.85 -38.99 14.28
C ASP A 212 15.49 -39.62 13.91
N GLU A 213 15.46 -40.95 13.96
CA GLU A 213 14.40 -41.83 13.44
C GLU A 213 13.17 -41.90 14.37
N ALA A 214 11.95 -41.84 13.84
CA ALA A 214 11.14 -42.94 13.30
C ALA A 214 10.62 -43.95 14.35
N ALA A 215 9.28 -44.00 14.46
CA ALA A 215 8.53 -45.15 15.01
C ALA A 215 7.10 -45.14 14.44
N ALA A 216 6.92 -45.72 13.25
CA ALA A 216 5.60 -46.00 12.68
C ALA A 216 5.53 -47.49 12.35
N THR A 217 4.87 -48.27 13.21
CA THR A 217 4.57 -49.68 12.96
C THR A 217 3.16 -49.83 12.41
N VAL A 218 3.06 -50.27 11.15
CA VAL A 218 1.81 -50.77 10.56
C VAL A 218 2.06 -52.10 9.87
N ASP A 219 1.27 -53.09 10.29
CA ASP A 219 0.63 -54.18 9.54
C ASP A 219 1.38 -54.93 8.41
N ALA A 220 1.48 -56.26 8.55
CA ALA A 220 1.01 -57.20 7.51
C ALA A 220 1.16 -58.69 7.93
N GLY A 221 0.05 -59.44 7.84
CA GLY A 221 0.02 -60.91 7.68
C GLY A 221 0.09 -61.76 8.96
N GLY A 222 -0.69 -62.84 9.12
CA GLY A 222 -1.82 -63.31 8.29
C GLY A 222 -2.07 -64.82 8.44
N GLU A 223 -3.26 -65.18 8.90
CA GLU A 223 -4.01 -66.42 8.61
C GLU A 223 -5.47 -66.25 9.07
#